data_AF-A0AAD6H074-F1
#
_entry.id   AF-A0AAD6H074-F1
#
_cell.length_a   1.000
_cell.length_b   1.000
_cell.length_c   1.000
_cell.angle_alpha   90.00
_cell.angle_beta   90.00
_cell.angle_gamma   90.00
#
_symmetry.space_group_name_H-M   'P 1'
#
loop_
_entity.id
_entity.type
_entity.pdbx_description
1 polymer ?
#
loop_
_entity_poly.entity_id
_entity_poly.type
_entity_poly.pdbx_seq_one_letter_code
_entity_poly.pdbx_strand_id
1 'polypeptide(L)' 'MVESPLAAARTGRLYLLDVGRSTYPEHNGRSLTCRSDGSHIQELITNIRSLPNGLAVDTDHQHIYWTNMGIPADNDGSI' A
#
# COMPACT_ATOMS: atom_id res chain seq x y z
N MET A 1 -31.69 -14.83 -19.89
CA MET A 1 -31.07 -14.13 -18.75
C MET A 1 -29.57 -14.20 -19.00
N VAL A 2 -28.97 -13.11 -19.48
CA VAL A 2 -27.55 -13.08 -19.86
C VAL A 2 -26.80 -12.58 -18.63
N GLU A 3 -25.93 -13.39 -18.06
CA GLU A 3 -25.08 -12.95 -16.95
C GLU A 3 -24.17 -11.82 -17.42
N SER A 4 -24.11 -10.74 -16.64
CA SER A 4 -23.23 -9.61 -16.90
C SER A 4 -21.77 -10.09 -16.79
N PRO A 5 -20.88 -9.75 -17.74
CA PRO A 5 -19.49 -10.23 -17.76
C PRO A 5 -18.64 -9.74 -16.57
N LEU A 6 -19.21 -8.90 -15.70
CA LEU A 6 -18.62 -8.46 -14.44
C LEU A 6 -18.61 -9.54 -13.34
N ALA A 7 -19.33 -10.65 -13.51
CA ALA A 7 -19.49 -11.68 -12.48
C ALA A 7 -18.24 -12.57 -12.24
N ALA A 8 -17.14 -12.36 -12.98
CA ALA A 8 -15.88 -13.07 -12.74
C ALA A 8 -14.67 -12.12 -12.75
N ALA A 9 -14.78 -10.97 -12.10
CA ALA A 9 -13.59 -10.21 -11.74
C ALA A 9 -12.76 -11.06 -10.75
N ARG A 10 -11.61 -11.57 -11.20
CA ARG A 10 -10.63 -12.31 -10.40
C ARG A 10 -10.51 -11.66 -9.01
N THR A 11 -10.69 -12.44 -7.95
CA THR A 11 -10.72 -12.03 -6.53
C THR A 11 -9.34 -11.64 -6.01
N GLY A 12 -8.61 -10.78 -6.73
CA GLY A 12 -7.34 -10.22 -6.31
C GLY A 12 -7.58 -9.08 -5.31
N ARG A 13 -6.59 -8.87 -4.43
CA ARG A 13 -6.51 -7.68 -3.60
C ARG A 13 -5.54 -6.69 -4.21
N LEU A 14 -5.86 -5.40 -4.10
CA LEU A 14 -4.91 -4.32 -4.32
C LEU A 14 -4.13 -4.09 -3.03
N TYR A 15 -2.85 -3.73 -3.17
CA TYR A 15 -2.02 -3.24 -2.09
C TYR A 15 -1.59 -1.82 -2.43
N LEU A 16 -1.82 -0.91 -1.51
CA LEU A 16 -1.59 0.52 -1.71
C LEU A 16 -0.60 1.01 -0.65
N LEU A 17 0.29 1.90 -1.09
CA LEU A 17 1.23 2.58 -0.22
C LEU A 17 0.89 4.07 -0.19
N ASP A 18 0.54 4.55 0.99
CA ASP A 18 0.28 5.96 1.27
C ASP A 18 1.51 6.55 1.96
N VAL A 19 2.10 7.59 1.36
CA VAL A 19 3.27 8.30 1.90
C VAL A 19 2.93 9.12 3.16
N GLY A 20 1.66 9.42 3.41
CA GLY A 20 1.22 10.09 4.64
C GLY A 20 1.63 11.55 4.75
N ARG A 21 1.74 12.26 3.62
CA ARG A 21 2.13 13.70 3.58
C ARG A 21 0.96 14.66 3.79
N SER A 22 -0.29 14.19 3.73
CA SER A 22 -1.47 15.03 3.94
C SER A 22 -1.57 15.60 5.36
N THR A 23 -0.84 15.02 6.32
CA THR A 23 -0.83 15.41 7.74
C THR A 23 0.46 16.14 8.17
N TYR A 24 1.28 16.62 7.23
CA TYR A 24 2.55 17.31 7.51
C TYR A 24 2.39 18.44 8.56
N PRO A 25 3.32 18.58 9.54
CA PRO A 25 4.61 17.88 9.65
C PRO A 25 4.53 16.46 10.22
N GLU A 26 3.35 16.01 10.66
CA GLU A 26 3.18 14.66 11.19
C GLU A 26 3.07 13.66 10.04
N HIS A 27 4.13 12.89 9.80
CA HIS A 27 4.11 11.81 8.82
C HIS A 27 3.28 10.63 9.33
N ASN A 28 2.24 10.26 8.59
CA ASN A 28 1.42 9.08 8.86
C ASN A 28 1.33 8.19 7.62
N GLY A 29 2.47 7.66 7.18
CA GLY A 29 2.52 6.72 6.06
C GLY A 29 1.83 5.40 6.42
N ARG A 30 1.20 4.75 5.43
CA ARG A 30 0.38 3.55 5.65
C ARG A 30 0.50 2.56 4.49
N SER A 31 0.40 1.28 4.82
CA SER A 31 0.11 0.22 3.85
C SER A 31 -1.35 -0.20 4.02
N LEU A 32 -2.06 -0.27 2.89
CA LEU A 32 -3.49 -0.60 2.85
C LEU A 32 -3.73 -1.73 1.85
N THR A 33 -4.81 -2.47 2.03
CA THR A 33 -5.33 -3.39 1.03
C THR A 33 -6.82 -3.22 0.83
N CYS A 34 -7.30 -3.47 -0.38
CA CYS A 34 -8.73 -3.49 -0.69
C CYS A 34 -9.02 -4.50 -1.80
N ARG A 35 -10.30 -4.72 -2.09
CA ARG A 35 -10.70 -5.43 -3.31
C ARG A 35 -10.41 -4.56 -4.54
N SER A 36 -10.37 -5.20 -5.71
CA SER A 36 -10.14 -4.51 -7.00
C SER A 36 -11.20 -3.47 -7.35
N ASP A 37 -12.39 -3.54 -6.75
CA ASP A 37 -13.46 -2.53 -6.86
C ASP A 37 -13.32 -1.38 -5.86
N GLY A 38 -12.25 -1.36 -5.06
CA GLY A 38 -12.00 -0.36 -4.01
C GLY A 38 -12.77 -0.62 -2.71
N SER A 39 -13.64 -1.63 -2.65
CA SER A 39 -14.36 -1.98 -1.42
C SER A 39 -13.47 -2.72 -0.42
N HIS A 40 -13.92 -2.80 0.83
CA HIS A 40 -13.28 -3.59 1.89
C HIS A 40 -11.80 -3.19 2.11
N ILE A 41 -11.58 -1.88 2.26
CA ILE A 41 -10.30 -1.29 2.63
C ILE A 41 -9.94 -1.76 4.04
N GLN A 42 -8.67 -2.13 4.20
CA GLN A 42 -8.07 -2.54 5.46
C GLN A 42 -6.67 -1.92 5.57
N GLU A 43 -6.36 -1.34 6.73
CA GLU A 43 -4.99 -0.93 7.07
C GLU A 43 -4.17 -2.17 7.47
N LEU A 44 -3.00 -2.33 6.87
CA LEU A 44 -2.05 -3.41 7.15
C LEU A 44 -0.93 -2.93 8.06
N ILE A 45 -0.39 -1.75 7.76
CA ILE A 45 0.66 -1.08 8.53
C ILE A 45 0.29 0.39 8.63
N THR A 46 0.41 0.96 9.81
CA THR A 46 0.10 2.38 10.06
C THR A 46 1.29 3.10 10.69
N ASN A 47 1.23 4.43 10.71
CA ASN A 47 2.19 5.28 11.41
C ASN A 47 3.65 5.14 10.92
N ILE A 48 3.84 4.90 9.63
CA ILE A 48 5.16 4.86 9.00
C ILE A 48 5.68 6.30 8.87
N ARG A 49 6.77 6.62 9.57
CA ARG A 49 7.32 7.99 9.65
C ARG A 49 8.47 8.27 8.67
N SER A 50 8.86 7.26 7.89
CA SER A 50 10.07 7.23 7.06
C SER A 50 9.81 7.48 5.57
N LEU A 51 8.68 8.11 5.23
CA LEU A 51 8.29 8.44 3.85
C LEU A 51 8.29 7.21 2.91
N PRO A 52 7.39 6.24 3.13
CA PRO A 52 7.33 5.04 2.30
C PRO A 52 6.93 5.40 0.86
N ASN A 53 7.57 4.80 -0.15
CA ASN A 53 7.39 5.20 -1.55
C ASN A 53 7.35 4.05 -2.59
N GLY A 54 8.06 2.94 -2.38
CA GLY A 54 8.07 1.77 -3.27
C GLY A 54 7.39 0.58 -2.61
N LEU A 55 6.74 -0.29 -3.40
CA LEU A 55 6.01 -1.46 -2.92
C LEU A 55 6.24 -2.65 -3.86
N ALA A 56 6.55 -3.83 -3.30
CA ALA A 56 6.58 -5.10 -4.01
C ALA A 56 5.84 -6.17 -3.19
N VAL A 57 5.17 -7.09 -3.88
CA VAL A 57 4.44 -8.20 -3.25
C VAL A 57 4.99 -9.50 -3.79
N ASP A 58 5.41 -10.38 -2.89
CA ASP A 58 5.79 -11.76 -3.18
C ASP A 58 4.64 -12.67 -2.72
N THR A 59 3.87 -13.17 -3.67
CA THR A 59 2.72 -14.03 -3.40
C THR A 59 3.11 -15.46 -3.03
N ASP A 60 4.28 -15.92 -3.47
CA ASP A 60 4.73 -17.30 -3.26
C ASP A 60 5.20 -17.48 -1.81
N HIS A 61 5.83 -16.45 -1.24
CA HIS A 61 6.29 -16.42 0.15
C HIS A 61 5.40 -15.58 1.10
N GLN A 62 4.33 -14.98 0.58
CA GLN A 62 3.38 -14.16 1.34
C GLN A 62 4.04 -12.94 2.03
N HIS A 63 4.98 -12.30 1.35
CA HIS A 63 5.67 -11.11 1.85
C HIS A 63 5.26 -9.84 1.10
N ILE A 64 5.31 -8.73 1.82
CA ILE A 64 5.20 -7.38 1.27
C ILE A 64 6.47 -6.63 1.64
N TYR A 65 7.14 -6.08 0.62
CA TYR A 65 8.33 -5.27 0.78
C TYR A 65 8.00 -3.83 0.41
N TRP A 66 8.58 -2.87 1.12
CA TRP A 66 8.47 -1.46 0.76
C TRP A 66 9.80 -0.77 0.95
N THR A 67 9.96 0.39 0.33
CA THR A 67 11.13 1.23 0.52
C THR A 67 10.73 2.52 1.23
N ASN A 68 11.65 3.03 2.03
CA ASN A 68 11.55 4.27 2.76
C ASN A 68 12.49 5.29 2.11
N MET A 69 11.94 6.41 1.64
CA MET A 69 12.75 7.46 1.02
C MET A 69 13.70 8.10 2.03
N GLY A 70 13.28 8.20 3.29
CA GLY A 70 13.97 9.06 4.25
C GLY A 70 13.84 10.55 3.89
N ILE A 71 14.58 11.40 4.59
CA ILE A 71 14.65 12.83 4.31
C ILE A 71 15.76 13.06 3.27
N PRO A 72 15.51 13.79 2.15
CA PRO A 72 16.53 13.93 1.09
C PRO A 72 17.89 14.50 1.53
N ALA A 73 17.92 15.27 2.63
CA ALA A 73 19.13 15.84 3.20
C ALA A 73 19.86 14.89 4.17
N ASP A 74 19.21 13.80 4.57
CA ASP A 74 19.70 12.84 5.56
C ASP A 74 20.03 11.50 4.85
N ASN A 75 20.93 10.71 5.45
CA ASN A 75 21.28 9.38 4.94
C ASN A 75 20.48 8.28 5.69
N ASP A 76 19.15 8.40 5.66
CA ASP A 76 18.23 7.58 6.47
C ASP A 76 17.22 6.76 5.63
N GLY A 77 17.42 6.69 4.31
CA GLY A 77 16.67 5.79 3.44
C GLY A 77 16.91 4.31 3.75
N SER A 78 15.88 3.47 3.55
CA SER A 78 15.93 2.03 3.91
C SER A 78 14.95 1.17 3.09
N ILE A 79 15.13 -0.15 3.16
CA ILE A 79 14.21 -1.20 2.69
C ILE A 79 13.85 -2.06 3.89
#